data_AF-A0AAX6MRW5-F1
#
_entry.id   AF-A0AAX6MRW5-F1
#
_cell.length_a   1.000
_cell.length_b   1.000
_cell.length_c   1.000
_cell.angle_alpha   90.00
_cell.angle_beta   90.00
_cell.angle_gamma   90.00
#
_symmetry.space_group_name_H-M   'P 1'
#
loop_
_entity.id
_entity.type
_entity.pdbx_description
1 polymer ?
#
loop_
_entity_poly.entity_id
_entity_poly.type
_entity_poly.pdbx_seq_one_letter_code
_entity_poly.pdbx_strand_id
1 'polypeptide(L)'
;MASNQLVTTAVKPLSMMKKLSPFVYIYEPESIVAPTTTRLRVPKLIFVASWMDAQDLHIAKYITRYQAIYPTSKIVLAKFVYKESMSPSLAREVVEPAFTFLRSELDAGFLSASPSEPEILMGLFRLIATPFVTTFVTCLWIVHAFRFIIGENFMAVNWRVLNDLDLVKQTNRSYIYGKADVMVDWRHVEIHAKEAAVVGLDVRTELFEGSPHVSHMRSDGERYWRIVTETWERAIAAQ
;
A
#
# COMPACT_ATOMS: atom_id res chain seq x y z
N MET A 1 -16.01 -1.72 51.34
CA MET A 1 -14.97 -2.56 50.73
C MET A 1 -14.80 -2.07 49.30
N ALA A 2 -13.69 -1.38 49.01
CA ALA A 2 -13.41 -0.82 47.70
C ALA A 2 -13.06 -1.96 46.72
N SER A 3 -13.82 -2.08 45.65
CA SER A 3 -13.56 -3.00 44.55
C SER A 3 -12.42 -2.43 43.71
N ASN A 4 -11.24 -3.04 43.81
CA ASN A 4 -10.11 -2.76 42.92
C ASN A 4 -10.45 -3.28 41.52
N GLN A 5 -11.06 -2.43 40.69
CA GLN A 5 -11.02 -2.64 39.26
C GLN A 5 -9.59 -2.36 38.78
N LEU A 6 -8.96 -3.41 38.24
CA LEU A 6 -7.72 -3.29 37.48
C LEU A 6 -7.96 -2.30 36.35
N VAL A 7 -7.35 -1.11 36.46
CA VAL A 7 -7.23 -0.16 35.36
C VAL A 7 -6.29 -0.81 34.35
N THR A 8 -6.85 -1.53 33.38
CA THR A 8 -6.12 -1.91 32.18
C THR A 8 -5.77 -0.61 31.47
N THR A 9 -4.55 -0.13 31.65
CA THR A 9 -4.04 1.05 30.94
C THR A 9 -4.28 0.81 29.45
N ALA A 10 -5.15 1.63 28.84
CA ALA A 10 -5.46 1.51 27.42
C ALA A 10 -4.16 1.69 26.63
N VAL A 11 -3.62 0.59 26.10
CA VAL A 11 -2.39 0.61 25.30
C VAL A 11 -2.64 1.54 24.12
N LYS A 12 -1.82 2.59 24.02
CA LYS A 12 -1.94 3.57 22.94
C LYS A 12 -1.70 2.85 21.60
N PRO A 13 -2.61 2.94 20.62
CA PRO A 13 -2.41 2.34 19.31
C PRO A 13 -1.11 2.84 18.66
N LEU A 14 -0.41 1.95 17.95
CA LEU A 14 0.86 2.22 17.27
C LEU A 14 2.03 2.63 18.18
N SER A 15 1.91 2.46 19.51
CA SER A 15 3.00 2.77 20.46
C SER A 15 4.28 1.95 20.24
N MET A 16 4.17 0.79 19.58
CA MET A 16 5.30 -0.04 19.16
C MET A 16 6.07 0.53 17.95
N MET A 17 5.61 1.60 17.32
CA MET A 17 6.27 2.20 16.15
C MET A 17 6.88 3.56 16.49
N LYS A 18 8.07 3.83 15.94
CA LYS A 18 8.71 5.14 15.95
C LYS A 18 8.02 6.06 14.95
N LYS A 19 7.51 7.18 15.42
CA LYS A 19 6.91 8.22 14.56
C LYS A 19 8.01 9.08 13.92
N LEU A 20 8.05 9.16 12.59
CA LEU A 20 8.95 10.07 11.86
C LEU A 20 8.29 11.40 11.52
N SER A 21 7.01 11.34 11.13
CA SER A 21 6.19 12.52 10.82
C SER A 21 4.76 12.28 11.30
N PRO A 22 3.82 13.25 11.19
CA PRO A 22 2.42 13.02 11.48
C PRO A 22 1.82 11.81 10.73
N PHE A 23 2.39 11.44 9.58
CA PHE A 23 1.85 10.47 8.64
C PHE A 23 2.75 9.24 8.42
N VAL A 24 4.02 9.30 8.81
CA VAL A 24 4.97 8.21 8.58
C VAL A 24 5.47 7.65 9.91
N TYR A 25 5.37 6.33 10.06
CA TYR A 25 5.82 5.56 11.21
C TYR A 25 6.72 4.43 10.74
N ILE A 26 7.71 4.07 11.55
CA ILE A 26 8.66 3.00 11.28
C ILE A 26 8.70 2.05 12.47
N TYR A 27 8.76 0.76 12.18
CA TYR A 27 9.10 -0.29 13.13
C TYR A 27 10.43 -0.92 12.73
N GLU A 28 11.33 -1.00 13.69
CA GLU A 28 12.61 -1.71 13.60
C GLU A 28 12.59 -2.85 14.64
N PRO A 29 12.91 -4.10 14.25
CA PRO A 29 12.91 -5.22 15.19
C PRO A 29 14.12 -5.15 16.15
N GLU A 30 13.91 -5.45 17.43
CA GLU A 30 14.90 -5.26 18.52
C GLU A 30 16.14 -6.17 18.44
N SER A 31 16.12 -7.25 17.65
CA SER A 31 17.34 -7.99 17.34
C SER A 31 17.23 -8.75 16.03
N ILE A 32 18.26 -8.58 15.19
CA ILE A 32 18.53 -9.44 14.05
C ILE A 32 19.04 -10.76 14.63
N VAL A 33 18.14 -11.63 15.09
CA VAL A 33 18.53 -13.02 15.34
C VAL A 33 18.98 -13.57 14.00
N ALA A 34 20.27 -13.93 13.90
CA ALA A 34 20.85 -14.51 12.70
C ALA A 34 19.92 -15.62 12.17
N PRO A 35 19.66 -15.67 10.85
CA PRO A 35 18.68 -16.58 10.28
C PRO A 35 19.03 -18.02 10.66
N THR A 36 18.25 -18.59 11.57
CA THR A 36 18.35 -20.00 11.93
C THR A 36 17.78 -20.80 10.77
N THR A 37 18.67 -21.14 9.83
CA THR A 37 18.62 -22.31 8.97
C THR A 37 17.23 -22.81 8.55
N THR A 38 16.43 -21.94 7.95
CA THR A 38 15.38 -22.35 7.00
C THR A 38 15.26 -21.29 5.90
N ARG A 39 15.37 -21.73 4.65
CA ARG A 39 15.39 -20.93 3.41
C ARG A 39 14.08 -20.17 3.09
N LEU A 40 13.26 -19.84 4.08
CA LEU A 40 12.10 -18.97 3.85
C LEU A 40 12.65 -17.56 3.62
N ARG A 41 12.67 -17.11 2.36
CA ARG A 41 13.10 -15.75 1.99
C ARG A 41 12.07 -14.76 2.56
N VAL A 42 12.22 -14.35 3.81
CA VAL A 42 11.34 -13.39 4.47
C VAL A 42 11.54 -11.99 3.87
N PRO A 43 10.48 -11.16 3.75
CA PRO A 43 10.62 -9.81 3.23
C PRO A 43 11.50 -8.97 4.17
N LYS A 44 12.49 -8.26 3.62
CA LYS A 44 13.35 -7.38 4.42
C LYS A 44 12.60 -6.13 4.93
N LEU A 45 11.65 -5.65 4.13
CA LEU A 45 10.86 -4.46 4.38
C LEU A 45 9.40 -4.71 3.97
N ILE A 46 8.47 -4.30 4.83
CA ILE A 46 7.04 -4.30 4.56
C ILE A 46 6.59 -2.85 4.52
N PHE A 47 5.99 -2.43 3.41
CA PHE A 47 5.38 -1.12 3.27
C PHE A 47 3.87 -1.22 3.44
N VAL A 48 3.32 -0.50 4.42
CA VAL A 48 1.89 -0.45 4.72
C VAL A 48 1.37 0.94 4.40
N ALA A 49 0.59 1.07 3.34
CA ALA A 49 -0.15 2.29 3.03
C ALA A 49 -1.59 2.15 3.57
N SER A 50 -1.93 2.90 4.61
CA SER A 50 -3.29 2.86 5.17
C SER A 50 -4.24 3.77 4.39
N TRP A 51 -5.46 3.27 4.17
CA TRP A 51 -6.50 3.94 3.40
C TRP A 51 -7.21 5.04 4.20
N MET A 52 -7.52 6.17 3.55
CA MET A 52 -8.35 7.30 3.99
C MET A 52 -8.74 7.35 5.48
N ASP A 53 -7.96 8.07 6.30
CA ASP A 53 -8.25 8.33 7.71
C ASP A 53 -8.48 7.07 8.56
N ALA A 54 -7.90 5.93 8.14
CA ALA A 54 -7.94 4.70 8.90
C ALA A 54 -7.50 4.95 10.35
N GLN A 55 -8.34 4.50 11.28
CA GLN A 55 -8.10 4.67 12.71
C GLN A 55 -6.88 3.87 13.13
N ASP A 56 -6.04 4.45 14.00
CA ASP A 56 -4.79 3.83 14.47
C ASP A 56 -5.05 2.48 15.13
N LEU A 57 -6.18 2.32 15.82
CA LEU A 57 -6.61 1.05 16.41
C LEU A 57 -6.77 -0.07 15.37
N HIS A 58 -7.28 0.26 14.19
CA HIS A 58 -7.44 -0.72 13.11
C HIS A 58 -6.11 -1.03 12.45
N ILE A 59 -5.31 0.01 12.16
CA ILE A 59 -3.98 -0.15 11.57
C ILE A 59 -3.10 -1.03 12.48
N ALA A 60 -3.11 -0.78 13.79
CA ALA A 60 -2.31 -1.52 14.76
C ALA A 60 -2.56 -3.04 14.72
N LYS A 61 -3.79 -3.49 14.42
CA LYS A 61 -4.10 -4.93 14.29
C LYS A 61 -3.34 -5.57 13.13
N TYR A 62 -3.24 -4.88 12.00
CA TYR A 62 -2.47 -5.36 10.85
C TYR A 62 -0.97 -5.33 11.12
N ILE A 63 -0.46 -4.24 11.70
CA ILE A 63 0.97 -4.14 12.05
C ILE A 63 1.37 -5.25 13.02
N THR A 64 0.60 -5.47 14.08
CA THR A 64 0.87 -6.52 15.07
C THR A 64 0.94 -7.90 14.42
N ARG A 65 0.08 -8.15 13.43
CA ARG A 65 0.07 -9.43 12.73
C ARG A 65 1.23 -9.58 11.75
N TYR A 66 1.62 -8.52 11.06
CA TYR A 66 2.85 -8.53 10.26
C TYR A 66 4.10 -8.75 11.13
N GLN A 67 4.17 -8.15 12.32
CA GLN A 67 5.26 -8.41 13.27
C GLN A 67 5.30 -9.88 13.70
N ALA A 68 4.14 -10.49 13.92
CA ALA A 68 4.07 -11.91 14.31
C ALA A 68 4.47 -12.87 13.18
N ILE A 69 4.07 -12.58 11.92
CA ILE A 69 4.37 -13.44 10.77
C ILE A 69 5.79 -13.21 10.27
N TYR A 70 6.30 -11.98 10.36
CA TYR A 70 7.62 -11.58 9.89
C TYR A 70 8.38 -10.78 10.96
N PRO A 71 8.89 -11.44 12.01
CA PRO A 71 9.48 -10.78 13.18
C PRO A 71 10.79 -10.05 12.88
N THR A 72 11.45 -10.35 11.76
CA THR A 72 12.71 -9.73 11.35
C THR A 72 12.54 -8.61 10.33
N SER A 73 11.32 -8.35 9.87
CA SER A 73 11.05 -7.33 8.84
C SER A 73 10.95 -5.95 9.45
N LYS A 74 11.57 -4.97 8.79
CA LYS A 74 11.25 -3.55 9.03
C LYS A 74 9.84 -3.27 8.49
N ILE A 75 9.08 -2.43 9.17
CA ILE A 75 7.75 -2.01 8.67
C ILE A 75 7.71 -0.49 8.55
N VAL A 76 7.40 0.02 7.36
CA VAL A 76 7.11 1.44 7.13
C VAL A 76 5.62 1.59 6.94
N LEU A 77 4.99 2.36 7.82
CA LEU A 77 3.58 2.72 7.73
C LEU A 77 3.47 4.15 7.20
N ALA A 78 2.80 4.31 6.06
CA ALA A 78 2.36 5.59 5.52
C ALA A 78 0.85 5.74 5.73
N LYS A 79 0.44 6.82 6.41
CA LYS A 79 -0.95 7.15 6.66
C LYS A 79 -1.46 8.15 5.63
N PHE A 80 -2.61 7.84 5.04
CA PHE A 80 -3.35 8.80 4.24
C PHE A 80 -4.38 9.51 5.13
N VAL A 81 -4.35 10.84 5.16
CA VAL A 81 -5.28 11.67 5.94
C VAL A 81 -5.96 12.64 4.97
N TYR A 82 -7.29 12.57 4.86
CA TYR A 82 -8.01 13.16 3.72
C TYR A 82 -7.89 14.68 3.69
N LYS A 83 -8.10 15.33 4.84
CA LYS A 83 -8.08 16.79 4.97
C LYS A 83 -6.75 17.39 4.53
N GLU A 84 -5.68 16.63 4.70
CA GLU A 84 -4.31 16.99 4.42
C GLU A 84 -3.90 16.63 2.99
N SER A 85 -4.47 15.57 2.41
CA SER A 85 -4.29 15.19 1.00
C SER A 85 -4.86 16.21 0.01
N MET A 86 -5.80 17.06 0.44
CA MET A 86 -6.32 18.17 -0.37
C MET A 86 -5.33 19.34 -0.51
N SER A 87 -4.17 19.29 0.16
CA SER A 87 -3.11 20.29 0.04
C SER A 87 -1.88 19.72 -0.69
N PRO A 88 -1.54 20.24 -1.89
CA PRO A 88 -0.38 19.79 -2.66
C PRO A 88 0.97 19.93 -1.94
N SER A 89 1.12 20.93 -1.06
CA SER A 89 2.36 21.13 -0.29
C SER A 89 2.53 20.03 0.78
N LEU A 90 1.42 19.61 1.37
CA LEU A 90 1.40 18.65 2.48
C LEU A 90 1.60 17.22 1.97
N ALA A 91 1.13 16.91 0.75
CA ALA A 91 1.45 15.65 0.08
C ALA A 91 2.97 15.45 -0.08
N ARG A 92 3.73 16.53 -0.33
CA ARG A 92 5.19 16.48 -0.41
C ARG A 92 5.84 16.22 0.95
N GLU A 93 5.33 16.84 2.01
CA GLU A 93 5.78 16.62 3.40
C GLU A 93 5.48 15.20 3.91
N VAL A 94 4.42 14.56 3.39
CA VAL A 94 4.09 13.16 3.71
C VAL A 94 5.07 12.19 3.06
N VAL A 95 5.41 12.44 1.79
CA VAL A 95 6.20 11.50 0.97
C VAL A 95 7.70 11.62 1.21
N GLU A 96 8.21 12.83 1.46
CA GLU A 96 9.65 13.09 1.58
C GLU A 96 10.32 12.23 2.67
N PRO A 97 9.82 12.15 3.92
CA PRO A 97 10.49 11.37 4.95
C PRO A 97 10.51 9.86 4.67
N ALA A 98 9.44 9.34 4.05
CA ALA A 98 9.37 7.94 3.66
C ALA A 98 10.38 7.62 2.54
N PHE A 99 10.50 8.52 1.57
CA PHE A 99 11.44 8.38 0.46
C PHE A 99 12.90 8.51 0.92
N THR A 100 13.18 9.46 1.82
CA THR A 100 14.51 9.65 2.42
C THR A 100 14.92 8.42 3.23
N PHE A 101 14.00 7.82 3.98
CA PHE A 101 14.25 6.54 4.65
C PHE A 101 14.53 5.40 3.65
N LEU A 102 13.67 5.21 2.64
CA LEU A 102 13.87 4.17 1.63
C LEU A 102 15.20 4.31 0.89
N ARG A 103 15.60 5.55 0.55
CA ARG A 103 16.89 5.84 -0.05
C ARG A 103 18.04 5.48 0.89
N SER A 104 17.95 5.83 2.17
CA SER A 104 18.96 5.45 3.16
C SER A 104 19.13 3.93 3.30
N GLU A 105 18.04 3.16 3.20
CA GLU A 105 18.09 1.69 3.24
C GLU A 105 18.66 1.06 1.96
N LEU A 106 18.45 1.70 0.81
CA LEU A 106 19.11 1.35 -0.46
C LEU A 106 20.61 1.64 -0.39
N ASP A 107 20.99 2.84 0.06
CA ASP A 107 22.39 3.29 0.20
C ASP A 107 23.15 2.44 1.23
N ALA A 108 22.47 1.99 2.30
CA ALA A 108 23.03 1.08 3.29
C ALA A 108 23.17 -0.37 2.79
N GLY A 109 22.77 -0.67 1.54
CA GLY A 109 22.85 -2.01 0.95
C GLY A 109 21.86 -3.02 1.54
N PHE A 110 20.90 -2.58 2.36
CA PHE A 110 19.90 -3.44 2.96
C PHE A 110 18.89 -3.93 1.90
N LEU A 111 18.48 -3.03 1.01
CA LEU A 111 17.65 -3.31 -0.17
C LEU A 111 18.52 -3.47 -1.43
N SER A 112 18.19 -4.42 -2.31
CA SER A 112 18.88 -4.59 -3.60
C SER A 112 18.34 -3.57 -4.60
N ALA A 113 19.19 -2.68 -5.12
CA ALA A 113 18.80 -1.72 -6.15
C ALA A 113 18.71 -2.40 -7.53
N SER A 114 17.70 -2.01 -8.32
CA SER A 114 17.78 -1.96 -9.78
C SER A 114 17.64 -0.49 -10.16
N PRO A 115 18.62 0.13 -10.85
CA PRO A 115 18.69 1.58 -10.98
C PRO A 115 17.94 2.10 -12.21
N SER A 116 17.40 3.32 -12.10
CA SER A 116 17.55 4.36 -13.13
C SER A 116 17.20 5.71 -12.52
N GLU A 117 18.20 6.59 -12.46
CA GLU A 117 18.10 7.98 -12.01
C GLU A 117 17.02 8.76 -12.78
N PRO A 118 16.55 9.90 -12.22
CA PRO A 118 16.25 11.05 -13.04
C PRO A 118 17.27 12.16 -12.76
N GLU A 119 18.29 12.26 -13.60
CA GLU A 119 19.00 13.52 -13.82
C GLU A 119 18.13 14.41 -14.72
N ILE A 120 17.58 15.52 -14.20
CA ILE A 120 17.31 16.70 -15.04
C ILE A 120 17.57 17.99 -14.25
N LEU A 121 18.60 18.71 -14.67
CA LEU A 121 18.92 20.09 -14.30
C LEU A 121 17.90 21.05 -14.97
N MET A 122 16.84 21.44 -14.26
CA MET A 122 15.72 22.20 -14.83
C MET A 122 15.67 23.67 -14.35
N GLY A 123 16.62 24.48 -14.83
CA GLY A 123 16.65 25.93 -14.57
C GLY A 123 16.10 26.78 -15.73
N LEU A 124 16.48 26.46 -16.98
CA LEU A 124 16.28 27.36 -18.12
C LEU A 124 15.13 26.95 -19.07
N PHE A 125 14.74 25.67 -19.09
CA PHE A 125 13.68 25.14 -19.96
C PHE A 125 12.24 25.57 -19.58
N ARG A 126 12.03 26.10 -18.37
CA ARG A 126 10.69 26.38 -17.83
C ARG A 126 9.95 27.49 -18.57
N LEU A 127 10.63 28.48 -19.16
CA LEU A 127 9.95 29.62 -19.79
C LEU A 127 9.37 29.31 -21.18
N ILE A 128 9.99 28.40 -21.93
CA ILE A 128 9.52 28.01 -23.28
C ILE A 128 8.60 26.79 -23.20
N ALA A 129 8.88 25.83 -22.31
CA ALA A 129 8.08 24.61 -22.20
C ALA A 129 6.71 24.82 -21.55
N THR A 130 6.55 25.84 -20.70
CA THR A 130 5.30 26.07 -19.95
C THR A 130 4.05 26.18 -20.84
N PRO A 131 3.97 27.00 -21.90
CA PRO A 131 2.77 27.07 -22.75
C PRO A 131 2.49 25.75 -23.49
N PHE A 132 3.51 24.99 -23.87
CA PHE A 132 3.33 23.68 -24.51
C PHE A 132 2.85 22.63 -23.52
N VAL A 133 3.40 22.63 -22.31
CA VAL A 133 2.99 21.74 -21.23
C VAL A 133 1.58 22.08 -20.75
N THR A 134 1.23 23.36 -20.58
CA THR A 134 -0.15 23.74 -20.21
C THR A 134 -1.14 23.41 -21.31
N THR A 135 -0.80 23.61 -22.59
CA THR A 135 -1.66 23.20 -23.71
C THR A 135 -1.83 21.68 -23.73
N PHE A 136 -0.75 20.92 -23.59
CA PHE A 136 -0.80 19.45 -23.52
C PHE A 136 -1.63 18.96 -22.33
N VAL A 137 -1.40 19.51 -21.13
CA VAL A 137 -2.16 19.20 -19.92
C VAL A 137 -3.63 19.57 -20.08
N THR A 138 -3.95 20.72 -20.70
CA THR A 138 -5.33 21.13 -20.98
C THR A 138 -6.01 20.18 -21.97
N CYS A 139 -5.31 19.74 -23.01
CA CYS A 139 -5.82 18.72 -23.92
C CYS A 139 -6.04 17.37 -23.22
N LEU A 140 -5.14 16.96 -22.31
CA LEU A 140 -5.34 15.78 -21.48
C LEU A 140 -6.56 15.92 -20.56
N TRP A 141 -6.77 17.09 -19.94
CA TRP A 141 -7.97 17.38 -19.16
C TRP A 141 -9.24 17.34 -20.00
N ILE A 142 -9.22 17.86 -21.24
CA ILE A 142 -10.34 17.78 -22.17
C ILE A 142 -10.63 16.32 -22.56
N VAL A 143 -9.60 15.52 -22.83
CA VAL A 143 -9.75 14.08 -23.13
C VAL A 143 -10.29 13.32 -21.92
N HIS A 144 -9.82 13.62 -20.71
CA HIS A 144 -10.32 13.01 -19.47
C HIS A 144 -11.77 13.44 -19.16
N ALA A 145 -12.11 14.71 -19.38
CA ALA A 145 -13.48 15.20 -19.26
C ALA A 145 -14.40 14.56 -20.31
N PHE A 146 -13.93 14.38 -21.54
CA PHE A 146 -14.67 13.72 -22.61
C PHE A 146 -14.84 12.21 -22.31
N ARG A 147 -13.82 11.54 -21.79
CA ARG A 147 -13.90 10.16 -21.28
C ARG A 147 -14.93 10.01 -20.16
N PHE A 148 -14.97 10.97 -19.23
CA PHE A 148 -15.99 11.03 -18.18
C PHE A 148 -17.40 11.22 -18.76
N ILE A 149 -17.56 12.09 -19.77
CA ILE A 149 -18.84 12.31 -20.47
C ILE A 149 -19.29 11.06 -21.27
N ILE A 150 -18.36 10.26 -21.79
CA ILE A 150 -18.63 8.99 -22.48
C ILE A 150 -18.93 7.84 -21.50
N GLY A 151 -18.85 8.08 -20.19
CA GLY A 151 -19.20 7.09 -19.16
C GLY A 151 -18.01 6.27 -18.65
N GLU A 152 -16.77 6.73 -18.84
CA GLU A 152 -15.63 6.14 -18.12
C GLU A 152 -15.73 6.48 -16.63
N ASN A 153 -16.00 5.46 -15.81
CA ASN A 153 -15.97 5.57 -14.36
C ASN A 153 -14.56 5.95 -13.88
N PHE A 154 -14.44 6.88 -12.92
CA PHE A 154 -13.16 7.27 -12.31
C PHE A 154 -12.34 6.07 -11.82
N MET A 155 -13.03 5.01 -11.36
CA MET A 155 -12.41 3.74 -10.98
C MET A 155 -11.74 3.01 -12.14
N ALA A 156 -12.27 3.10 -13.36
CA ALA A 156 -11.71 2.44 -14.54
C ALA A 156 -10.35 3.03 -14.95
N VAL A 157 -10.13 4.33 -14.68
CA VAL A 157 -8.83 4.97 -14.94
C VAL A 157 -7.76 4.43 -13.99
N ASN A 158 -8.01 4.46 -12.68
CA ASN A 158 -7.07 3.96 -11.67
C ASN A 158 -6.80 2.46 -11.83
N TRP A 159 -7.85 1.69 -12.14
CA TRP A 159 -7.77 0.27 -12.43
C TRP A 159 -6.85 -0.05 -13.61
N ARG A 160 -6.93 0.70 -14.72
CA ARG A 160 -6.08 0.46 -15.89
C ARG A 160 -4.61 0.65 -15.56
N VAL A 161 -4.29 1.70 -14.79
CA VAL A 161 -2.92 1.94 -14.32
C VAL A 161 -2.40 0.76 -13.49
N LEU A 162 -3.24 0.14 -12.67
CA LEU A 162 -2.83 -1.05 -11.91
C LEU A 162 -2.52 -2.26 -12.82
N ASN A 163 -3.11 -2.37 -13.99
CA ASN A 163 -2.84 -3.46 -14.94
C ASN A 163 -1.74 -3.11 -15.97
N ASP A 164 -1.20 -1.89 -15.92
CA ASP A 164 -0.07 -1.49 -16.73
C ASP A 164 1.23 -1.95 -16.05
N LEU A 165 1.80 -3.04 -16.54
CA LEU A 165 3.03 -3.63 -16.00
C LEU A 165 4.28 -2.80 -16.27
N ASP A 166 4.23 -1.79 -17.14
CA ASP A 166 5.33 -0.85 -17.31
C ASP A 166 5.35 0.20 -16.21
N LEU A 167 4.17 0.60 -15.73
CA LEU A 167 4.02 1.53 -14.61
C LEU A 167 4.07 0.85 -13.24
N VAL A 168 3.45 -0.32 -13.10
CA VAL A 168 3.27 -1.01 -11.82
C VAL A 168 3.86 -2.41 -11.89
N LYS A 169 5.10 -2.56 -11.42
CA LYS A 169 5.82 -3.84 -11.41
C LYS A 169 5.27 -4.75 -10.30
N GLN A 170 4.65 -5.86 -10.69
CA GLN A 170 4.10 -6.88 -9.79
C GLN A 170 4.36 -8.27 -10.37
N THR A 171 4.56 -9.25 -9.51
CA THR A 171 4.75 -10.66 -9.90
C THR A 171 3.46 -11.45 -9.80
N ASN A 172 2.63 -11.16 -8.80
CA ASN A 172 1.33 -11.80 -8.58
C ASN A 172 0.35 -10.84 -7.88
N ARG A 173 -0.93 -11.20 -7.85
CA ARG A 173 -1.98 -10.40 -7.20
C ARG A 173 -3.09 -11.26 -6.62
N SER A 174 -3.45 -10.97 -5.37
CA SER A 174 -4.62 -11.57 -4.71
C SER A 174 -5.72 -10.53 -4.51
N TYR A 175 -6.94 -10.87 -4.93
CA TYR A 175 -8.16 -10.09 -4.72
C TYR A 175 -8.95 -10.69 -3.57
N ILE A 176 -9.12 -9.96 -2.48
CA ILE A 176 -9.96 -10.36 -1.34
C ILE A 176 -11.18 -9.43 -1.31
N TYR A 177 -12.38 -9.99 -1.40
CA TYR A 177 -13.62 -9.22 -1.51
C TYR A 177 -14.82 -9.99 -0.93
N GLY A 178 -15.95 -9.31 -0.71
CA GLY A 178 -17.16 -9.95 -0.17
C GLY A 178 -18.43 -9.47 -0.86
N LYS A 179 -19.45 -10.34 -0.94
CA LYS A 179 -20.75 -10.00 -1.55
C LYS A 179 -21.60 -9.10 -0.66
N ALA A 180 -21.33 -9.10 0.65
CA ALA A 180 -21.99 -8.19 1.60
C ALA A 180 -21.37 -6.79 1.63
N ASP A 181 -20.35 -6.50 0.79
CA ASP A 181 -19.83 -5.16 0.61
C ASP A 181 -20.81 -4.32 -0.23
N VAL A 182 -21.43 -3.32 0.41
CA VAL A 182 -22.37 -2.39 -0.22
C VAL A 182 -21.68 -1.17 -0.85
N MET A 183 -20.39 -0.96 -0.56
CA MET A 183 -19.61 0.17 -1.05
C MET A 183 -18.87 -0.20 -2.34
N VAL A 184 -18.35 -1.42 -2.43
CA VAL A 184 -17.63 -1.93 -3.61
C VAL A 184 -18.34 -3.17 -4.13
N ASP A 185 -18.96 -3.07 -5.32
CA ASP A 185 -19.58 -4.24 -5.96
C ASP A 185 -18.50 -5.28 -6.32
N TRP A 186 -18.64 -6.47 -5.76
CA TRP A 186 -17.77 -7.62 -6.00
C TRP A 186 -17.62 -7.97 -7.49
N ARG A 187 -18.62 -7.69 -8.32
CA ARG A 187 -18.57 -7.95 -9.76
C ARG A 187 -17.48 -7.13 -10.44
N HIS A 188 -17.30 -5.88 -10.01
CA HIS A 188 -16.20 -5.06 -10.49
C HIS A 188 -14.85 -5.67 -10.09
N VAL A 189 -14.72 -6.20 -8.87
CA VAL A 189 -13.49 -6.88 -8.44
C VAL A 189 -13.17 -8.09 -9.34
N GLU A 190 -14.17 -8.89 -9.68
CA GLU A 190 -13.98 -10.06 -10.56
C GLU A 190 -13.65 -9.69 -12.00
N ILE A 191 -14.26 -8.63 -12.54
CA ILE A 191 -13.89 -8.12 -13.85
C ILE A 191 -12.42 -7.67 -13.83
N HIS A 192 -11.95 -7.03 -12.74
CA HIS A 192 -10.54 -6.60 -12.62
C HIS A 192 -9.59 -7.75 -12.57
N ALA A 193 -9.93 -8.76 -11.77
CA ALA A 193 -9.12 -9.95 -11.63
C ALA A 193 -8.96 -10.67 -12.97
N LYS A 194 -10.03 -10.74 -13.78
CA LYS A 194 -9.97 -11.29 -15.14
C LYS A 194 -9.05 -10.47 -16.04
N GLU A 195 -9.18 -9.14 -16.03
CA GLU A 195 -8.31 -8.28 -16.83
C GLU A 195 -6.83 -8.36 -16.39
N ALA A 196 -6.57 -8.45 -15.09
CA ALA A 196 -5.24 -8.64 -14.54
C ALA A 196 -4.63 -9.99 -14.98
N ALA A 197 -5.42 -11.05 -15.04
CA ALA A 197 -4.97 -12.35 -15.53
C ALA A 197 -4.65 -12.31 -17.04
N VAL A 198 -5.45 -11.58 -17.83
CA VAL A 198 -5.23 -11.42 -19.28
C VAL A 198 -3.91 -10.71 -19.59
N VAL A 199 -3.49 -9.74 -18.76
CA VAL A 199 -2.19 -9.08 -18.91
C VAL A 199 -1.00 -9.90 -18.40
N GLY A 200 -1.24 -11.14 -17.94
CA GLY A 200 -0.21 -12.11 -17.59
C GLY A 200 0.18 -12.14 -16.10
N LEU A 201 -0.57 -11.49 -15.21
CA LEU A 201 -0.34 -11.62 -13.76
C LEU A 201 -0.82 -12.99 -13.25
N ASP A 202 -0.08 -13.58 -12.31
CA ASP A 202 -0.61 -14.69 -11.48
C ASP A 202 -1.67 -14.13 -10.54
N VAL A 203 -2.94 -14.37 -10.86
CA VAL A 203 -4.09 -13.80 -10.16
C VAL A 203 -4.81 -14.87 -9.35
N ARG A 204 -5.10 -14.51 -8.09
CA ARG A 204 -5.95 -15.27 -7.18
C ARG A 204 -7.16 -14.42 -6.77
N THR A 205 -8.33 -15.04 -6.71
CA THR A 205 -9.57 -14.41 -6.20
C THR A 205 -10.07 -15.15 -4.96
N GLU A 206 -10.46 -14.40 -3.94
CA GLU A 206 -10.85 -14.92 -2.64
C GLU A 206 -12.13 -14.23 -2.15
N LEU A 207 -13.26 -14.89 -2.40
CA LEU A 207 -14.58 -14.40 -2.00
C LEU A 207 -14.89 -14.74 -0.52
N PHE A 208 -15.30 -13.72 0.23
CA PHE A 208 -15.82 -13.77 1.59
C PHE A 208 -17.31 -13.42 1.57
N GLU A 209 -18.17 -14.42 1.32
CA GLU A 209 -19.59 -14.22 0.98
C GLU A 209 -20.34 -13.25 1.91
N GLY A 210 -20.21 -13.42 3.23
CA GLY A 210 -20.89 -12.58 4.23
C GLY A 210 -20.09 -11.39 4.77
N SER A 211 -18.88 -11.11 4.25
CA SER A 211 -18.05 -10.04 4.81
C SER A 211 -18.39 -8.69 4.20
N PRO A 212 -18.73 -7.67 5.01
CA PRO A 212 -18.93 -6.31 4.53
C PRO A 212 -17.60 -5.58 4.29
N HIS A 213 -17.70 -4.34 3.80
CA HIS A 213 -16.58 -3.46 3.50
C HIS A 213 -15.55 -3.42 4.65
N VAL A 214 -14.26 -3.58 4.31
CA VAL A 214 -13.10 -3.50 5.23
C VAL A 214 -13.12 -4.55 6.36
N SER A 215 -14.05 -5.52 6.33
CA SER A 215 -14.27 -6.45 7.44
C SER A 215 -13.77 -7.87 7.18
N HIS A 216 -13.05 -8.12 6.09
CA HIS A 216 -12.59 -9.47 5.71
C HIS A 216 -11.69 -10.09 6.79
N MET A 217 -10.69 -9.35 7.26
CA MET A 217 -9.81 -9.77 8.37
C MET A 217 -10.59 -10.00 9.68
N ARG A 218 -11.65 -9.23 9.93
CA ARG A 218 -12.50 -9.40 11.12
C ARG A 218 -13.39 -10.65 11.00
N SER A 219 -13.89 -10.93 9.80
CA SER A 219 -14.85 -12.01 9.55
C SER A 219 -14.19 -13.38 9.60
N ASP A 220 -13.01 -13.52 8.99
CA ASP A 220 -12.20 -14.73 9.05
C ASP A 220 -10.71 -14.36 8.95
N GLY A 221 -10.12 -14.07 10.10
CA GLY A 221 -8.74 -13.61 10.21
C GLY A 221 -7.73 -14.68 9.81
N GLU A 222 -7.97 -15.95 10.13
CA GLU A 222 -7.05 -17.02 9.78
C GLU A 222 -6.96 -17.20 8.27
N ARG A 223 -8.11 -17.24 7.57
CA ARG A 223 -8.13 -17.29 6.11
C ARG A 223 -7.51 -16.05 5.50
N TYR A 224 -7.85 -14.86 5.99
CA TYR A 224 -7.31 -13.60 5.48
C TYR A 224 -5.77 -13.60 5.51
N TRP A 225 -5.19 -13.93 6.67
CA TRP A 225 -3.73 -13.92 6.82
C TRP A 225 -3.05 -15.06 6.08
N ARG A 226 -3.69 -16.23 5.95
CA ARG A 226 -3.19 -17.31 5.09
C ARG A 226 -3.10 -16.86 3.64
N ILE A 227 -4.13 -16.19 3.10
CA ILE A 227 -4.11 -15.65 1.74
C ILE A 227 -2.94 -14.68 1.56
N VAL A 228 -2.76 -13.75 2.50
CA VAL A 228 -1.66 -12.78 2.46
C VAL A 228 -0.30 -13.49 2.42
N THR A 229 -0.07 -14.41 3.35
CA THR A 229 1.21 -15.16 3.43
C THR A 229 1.47 -16.00 2.18
N GLU A 230 0.49 -16.78 1.71
CA GLU A 230 0.62 -17.59 0.49
C GLU A 230 0.88 -16.73 -0.76
N THR A 231 0.35 -15.50 -0.81
CA THR A 231 0.62 -14.56 -1.91
C THR A 231 2.09 -14.16 -1.92
N TRP A 232 2.65 -13.82 -0.76
CA TRP A 232 4.07 -13.49 -0.64
C TRP A 232 4.96 -14.69 -1.00
N GLU A 233 4.64 -15.88 -0.47
CA GLU A 233 5.41 -17.09 -0.73
C GLU A 233 5.46 -17.45 -2.23
N ARG A 234 4.34 -17.29 -2.95
CA ARG A 234 4.31 -17.47 -4.41
C ARG A 234 5.21 -16.47 -5.15
N ALA A 235 5.17 -15.19 -4.75
CA ALA A 235 6.00 -14.15 -5.36
C ALA A 235 7.50 -14.44 -5.19
N ILE A 236 7.86 -14.98 -4.03
CA ILE A 236 9.22 -15.36 -3.68
C ILE A 236 9.67 -16.63 -4.43
N ALA A 237 8.79 -17.63 -4.58
CA ALA A 237 9.10 -18.88 -5.26
C ALA A 237 9.24 -18.71 -6.78
N ALA A 238 8.61 -17.69 -7.35
CA ALA A 238 8.71 -17.36 -8.77
C ALA A 238 10.01 -16.61 -9.17
N GLN A 239 10.88 -16.25 -8.20
CA GLN A 239 12.17 -15.56 -8.41
C GLN A 239 13.38 -16.49 -8.28
#